data_AF-A0A6V7NE42-F1
#
_entry.id   AF-A0A6V7NE42-F1
#
_cell.length_a   1.000
_cell.length_b   1.000
_cell.length_c   1.000
_cell.angle_alpha   90.00
_cell.angle_beta   90.00
_cell.angle_gamma   90.00
#
_symmetry.space_group_name_H-M   'P 1'
#
loop_
_entity.id
_entity.type
_entity.pdbx_description
1 polymer ?
#
loop_
_entity_poly.entity_id
_entity_poly.type
_entity_poly.pdbx_seq_one_letter_code
_entity_poly.pdbx_strand_id
1 'polypeptide(L)'
;MASASLLTTPTTKPVLPQSTLPMHPFLCRCSHRVLLSSSAVLTPPALASSDEEYANETSEVINKVRSTINMDKSDPNVAAAVAELREAANSWVAKYRREKDLLGRPSFRDVYSALNAVSGHYISFGPTAPIPAKRKARILEEMDTAEKALLRGR
;
A
#
# COMPACT_ATOMS: atom_id res chain seq x y z
N MET A 1 -36.86 -2.93 -62.87
CA MET A 1 -36.07 -4.09 -62.44
C MET A 1 -35.33 -3.73 -61.15
N ALA A 2 -35.50 -4.57 -60.13
CA ALA A 2 -34.70 -4.79 -58.94
C ALA A 2 -34.31 -3.61 -58.02
N SER A 3 -35.08 -3.47 -56.93
CA SER A 3 -34.64 -2.94 -55.63
C SER A 3 -33.48 -3.75 -55.05
N ALA A 4 -32.55 -3.10 -54.36
CA ALA A 4 -31.59 -3.75 -53.46
C ALA A 4 -31.59 -3.03 -52.11
N SER A 5 -32.30 -3.64 -51.15
CA SER A 5 -32.35 -3.24 -49.74
C SER A 5 -31.01 -3.57 -49.06
N LEU A 6 -30.43 -2.59 -48.35
CA LEU A 6 -29.29 -2.80 -47.47
C LEU A 6 -29.80 -3.36 -46.13
N LEU A 7 -29.46 -4.63 -45.87
CA LEU A 7 -29.74 -5.34 -44.63
C LEU A 7 -28.66 -5.04 -43.59
N THR A 8 -29.08 -4.48 -42.46
CA THR A 8 -28.30 -4.28 -41.23
C THR A 8 -28.05 -5.62 -40.55
N THR A 9 -26.80 -5.98 -40.28
CA THR A 9 -26.43 -7.12 -39.43
C THR A 9 -26.11 -6.65 -38.01
N PRO A 10 -26.72 -7.22 -36.95
CA PRO A 10 -26.24 -7.04 -35.58
C PRO A 10 -25.27 -8.18 -35.21
N THR A 11 -24.01 -7.84 -34.92
CA THR A 11 -23.03 -8.79 -34.38
C THR A 11 -23.16 -8.91 -32.87
N THR A 12 -23.52 -10.12 -32.46
CA THR A 12 -23.62 -10.72 -31.14
C THR A 12 -22.37 -10.53 -30.27
N LYS A 13 -22.55 -10.09 -29.01
CA LYS A 13 -21.52 -10.11 -27.96
C LYS A 13 -21.37 -11.52 -27.36
N PRO A 14 -20.15 -12.02 -27.11
CA PRO A 14 -19.97 -13.33 -26.46
C PRO A 14 -20.19 -13.23 -24.94
N VAL A 15 -21.00 -14.14 -24.41
CA VAL A 15 -21.25 -14.38 -22.98
C VAL A 15 -20.14 -15.26 -22.40
N LEU A 16 -19.53 -14.82 -21.30
CA LEU A 16 -18.51 -15.56 -20.54
C LEU A 16 -19.21 -16.57 -19.59
N PRO A 17 -18.73 -17.83 -19.47
CA PRO A 17 -19.31 -18.79 -18.52
C PRO A 17 -18.86 -18.49 -17.08
N GLN A 18 -19.84 -18.29 -16.19
CA GLN A 18 -19.63 -18.27 -14.74
C GLN A 18 -19.50 -19.72 -14.23
N SER A 19 -18.32 -20.10 -13.75
CA SER A 19 -18.14 -21.37 -13.04
C SER A 19 -18.52 -21.19 -11.56
N THR A 20 -19.72 -21.66 -11.21
CA THR A 20 -20.15 -21.90 -9.83
C THR A 20 -19.40 -23.11 -9.27
N LEU A 21 -18.59 -22.92 -8.23
CA LEU A 21 -18.04 -24.04 -7.46
C LEU A 21 -19.04 -24.43 -6.34
N PRO A 22 -19.29 -25.73 -6.13
CA PRO A 22 -20.27 -26.21 -5.17
C PRO A 22 -19.79 -26.05 -3.73
N MET A 23 -20.68 -25.48 -2.91
CA MET A 23 -20.62 -25.51 -1.45
C MET A 23 -20.92 -26.93 -0.97
N HIS A 24 -19.94 -27.62 -0.37
CA HIS A 24 -20.19 -28.83 0.41
C HIS A 24 -19.95 -28.57 1.91
N PRO A 25 -20.97 -28.77 2.76
CA PRO A 25 -20.84 -28.69 4.21
C PRO A 25 -20.64 -30.10 4.77
N PHE A 26 -19.62 -30.37 5.59
CA PHE A 26 -19.67 -31.46 6.58
C PHE A 26 -18.70 -31.23 7.74
N LEU A 27 -19.28 -30.73 8.83
CA LEU A 27 -19.19 -31.21 10.22
C LEU A 27 -17.93 -32.01 10.63
N CYS A 28 -17.20 -31.48 11.62
CA CYS A 28 -16.54 -32.31 12.63
C CYS A 28 -16.90 -31.80 14.03
N ARG A 29 -17.11 -32.75 14.93
CA ARG A 29 -17.93 -32.71 16.15
C ARG A 29 -17.03 -32.71 17.40
N CYS A 30 -17.64 -32.34 18.53
CA CYS A 30 -17.29 -32.68 19.91
C CYS A 30 -16.17 -31.89 20.62
N SER A 31 -16.64 -30.93 21.43
CA SER A 31 -16.42 -30.76 22.87
C SER A 31 -15.10 -31.25 23.48
N HIS A 32 -14.40 -30.37 24.20
CA HIS A 32 -14.10 -30.49 25.64
C HIS A 32 -13.79 -29.10 26.21
N ARG A 33 -14.51 -28.72 27.28
CA ARG A 33 -14.19 -27.56 28.12
C ARG A 33 -12.94 -27.88 28.92
N VAL A 34 -11.96 -26.99 28.91
CA VAL A 34 -10.97 -26.89 29.99
C VAL A 34 -11.03 -25.45 30.51
N LEU A 35 -11.65 -25.30 31.68
CA LEU A 35 -11.52 -24.13 32.53
C LEU A 35 -10.19 -24.27 33.28
N LEU A 36 -9.22 -23.38 33.05
CA LEU A 36 -8.17 -23.17 34.05
C LEU A 36 -7.53 -21.78 33.96
N SER A 37 -7.64 -21.10 35.10
CA SER A 37 -6.75 -20.05 35.64
C SER A 37 -6.58 -18.74 34.86
N SER A 38 -7.45 -17.78 35.20
CA SER A 38 -7.21 -16.36 35.00
C SER A 38 -6.07 -15.89 35.92
N SER A 39 -4.84 -15.89 35.41
CA SER A 39 -3.80 -15.00 35.93
C SER A 39 -3.82 -13.72 35.09
N ALA A 40 -4.54 -12.71 35.57
CA ALA A 40 -4.47 -11.36 35.03
C ALA A 40 -3.13 -10.75 35.47
N VAL A 41 -2.07 -11.02 34.69
CA VAL A 41 -0.84 -10.22 34.76
C VAL A 41 -1.16 -8.90 34.05
N LEU A 42 -1.39 -7.86 34.85
CA LEU A 42 -1.51 -6.48 34.36
C LEU A 42 -0.10 -5.98 34.03
N THR A 43 0.43 -6.39 32.88
CA THR A 43 1.67 -5.83 32.35
C THR A 43 1.34 -4.45 31.74
N PRO A 44 1.99 -3.34 32.18
CA PRO A 44 1.86 -2.06 31.50
C PRO A 44 2.33 -2.16 30.03
N PRO A 45 1.78 -1.32 29.13
CA PRO A 45 1.76 -1.60 27.71
C PRO A 45 3.14 -1.39 27.09
N ALA A 46 3.71 -2.45 26.52
CA ALA A 46 4.81 -2.36 25.56
C ALA A 46 4.42 -1.62 24.25
N LEU A 47 3.16 -1.17 24.11
CA LEU A 47 2.63 -0.48 22.94
C LEU A 47 3.27 0.89 22.68
N ALA A 48 3.75 1.58 23.73
CA ALA A 48 4.38 2.89 23.56
C ALA A 48 5.66 2.78 22.71
N SER A 49 6.47 1.74 22.96
CA SER A 49 7.70 1.51 22.20
C SER A 49 7.42 1.24 20.72
N SER A 50 6.39 0.46 20.41
CA SER A 50 6.05 0.12 19.01
C SER A 50 5.39 1.27 18.24
N ASP A 51 4.62 2.11 18.93
CA ASP A 51 3.96 3.28 18.30
C ASP A 51 4.97 4.40 18.03
N GLU A 52 5.88 4.64 18.97
CA GLU A 52 6.99 5.58 18.81
C GLU A 52 7.96 5.11 17.73
N GLU A 53 8.30 3.81 17.70
CA GLU A 53 9.10 3.21 16.63
C GLU A 53 8.43 3.36 15.26
N TYR A 54 7.12 3.09 15.16
CA TYR A 54 6.35 3.34 13.94
C TYR A 54 6.38 4.82 13.53
N ALA A 55 6.20 5.74 14.47
CA ALA A 55 6.25 7.18 14.18
C ALA A 55 7.62 7.60 13.67
N ASN A 56 8.69 7.14 14.32
CA ASN A 56 10.07 7.47 13.93
C ASN A 56 10.38 6.91 12.54
N GLU A 57 10.20 5.61 12.31
CA GLU A 57 10.52 5.00 11.01
C GLU A 57 9.65 5.53 9.88
N THR A 58 8.37 5.80 10.14
CA THR A 58 7.48 6.38 9.12
C THR A 58 7.88 7.81 8.79
N SER A 59 8.32 8.61 9.77
CA SER A 59 8.83 9.96 9.54
C SER A 59 10.11 9.95 8.69
N GLU A 60 11.01 9.00 8.94
CA GLU A 60 12.23 8.82 8.15
C GLU A 60 11.92 8.48 6.70
N VAL A 61 10.98 7.55 6.47
CA VAL A 61 10.53 7.19 5.11
C VAL A 61 9.91 8.38 4.40
N ILE A 62 9.03 9.13 5.07
CA ILE A 62 8.41 10.35 4.51
C ILE A 62 9.50 11.36 4.09
N ASN A 63 10.49 11.59 4.95
CA ASN A 63 11.59 12.52 4.67
C ASN A 63 12.47 12.03 3.52
N LYS A 64 12.75 10.72 3.45
CA LYS A 64 13.50 10.12 2.33
C LYS A 64 12.74 10.27 1.02
N VAL A 65 11.43 10.05 1.00
CA VAL A 65 10.57 10.28 -0.18
C VAL A 65 10.69 11.74 -0.63
N ARG A 66 10.45 12.69 0.28
CA ARG A 66 10.51 14.14 -0.02
C ARG A 66 11.87 14.57 -0.56
N SER A 67 12.96 14.08 0.05
CA SER A 67 14.32 14.37 -0.41
C SER A 67 14.54 13.85 -1.83
N THR A 68 14.28 12.55 -2.04
CA THR A 68 14.58 11.86 -3.32
C THR A 68 13.81 12.46 -4.50
N ILE A 69 12.52 12.75 -4.34
CA ILE A 69 11.70 13.29 -5.45
C ILE A 69 11.96 14.77 -5.72
N ASN A 70 12.66 15.47 -4.82
CA ASN A 70 13.06 16.88 -4.99
C ASN A 70 14.49 17.05 -5.48
N MET A 71 15.29 15.98 -5.58
CA MET A 71 16.61 16.04 -6.20
C MET A 71 16.54 16.48 -7.66
N ASP A 72 17.59 17.17 -8.11
CA ASP A 72 17.71 17.54 -9.51
C ASP A 72 18.08 16.33 -10.36
N LYS A 73 17.46 16.19 -11.54
CA LYS A 73 17.69 15.07 -12.47
C LYS A 73 19.11 14.99 -13.02
N SER A 74 19.87 16.09 -12.95
CA SER A 74 21.27 16.16 -13.37
C SER A 74 22.26 15.76 -12.27
N ASP A 75 21.77 15.57 -11.02
CA ASP A 75 22.62 15.17 -9.91
C ASP A 75 23.03 13.68 -10.07
N PRO A 76 24.34 13.36 -10.05
CA PRO A 76 24.81 11.99 -10.15
C PRO A 76 24.32 11.08 -8.99
N ASN A 77 23.92 11.67 -7.86
CA ASN A 77 23.47 10.95 -6.68
C ASN A 77 22.03 10.46 -6.74
N VAL A 78 21.23 10.87 -7.75
CA VAL A 78 19.80 10.48 -7.85
C VAL A 78 19.64 8.96 -7.87
N ALA A 79 20.49 8.25 -8.62
CA ALA A 79 20.40 6.80 -8.70
C ALA A 79 20.63 6.12 -7.34
N ALA A 80 21.60 6.62 -6.57
CA ALA A 80 21.88 6.13 -5.22
C ALA A 80 20.73 6.46 -4.25
N ALA A 81 20.22 7.69 -4.27
CA ALA A 81 19.09 8.11 -3.44
C ALA A 81 17.82 7.29 -3.71
N VAL A 82 17.55 6.96 -4.98
CA VAL A 82 16.43 6.09 -5.37
C VAL A 82 16.62 4.65 -4.91
N ALA A 83 17.87 4.15 -4.91
CA ALA A 83 18.18 2.83 -4.38
C ALA A 83 17.95 2.77 -2.85
N GLU A 84 18.48 3.75 -2.11
CA GLU A 84 18.24 3.86 -0.67
C GLU A 84 16.75 4.01 -0.33
N LEU A 85 16.01 4.81 -1.12
CA LEU A 85 14.57 4.96 -0.94
C LEU A 85 13.85 3.63 -1.13
N ARG A 86 14.24 2.83 -2.12
CA ARG A 86 13.67 1.49 -2.34
C ARG A 86 13.95 0.56 -1.16
N GLU A 87 15.17 0.57 -0.63
CA GLU A 87 15.54 -0.25 0.52
C GLU A 87 14.75 0.14 1.77
N ALA A 88 14.64 1.44 2.05
CA ALA A 88 13.83 1.97 3.15
C ALA A 88 12.35 1.60 2.99
N ALA A 89 11.80 1.78 1.78
CA ALA A 89 10.42 1.44 1.47
C ALA A 89 10.13 -0.06 1.65
N ASN A 90 11.03 -0.93 1.16
CA ASN A 90 10.87 -2.38 1.29
C ASN A 90 10.97 -2.83 2.75
N SER A 91 11.90 -2.27 3.51
CA SER A 91 12.06 -2.56 4.94
C SER A 91 10.83 -2.14 5.73
N TRP A 92 10.34 -0.92 5.50
CA TRP A 92 9.14 -0.39 6.14
C TRP A 92 7.88 -1.21 5.80
N VAL A 93 7.68 -1.55 4.52
CA VAL A 93 6.54 -2.39 4.09
C VAL A 93 6.64 -3.80 4.67
N ALA A 94 7.82 -4.41 4.67
CA ALA A 94 8.02 -5.76 5.20
C ALA A 94 7.68 -5.83 6.70
N LYS A 95 8.00 -4.77 7.45
CA LYS A 95 7.72 -4.64 8.87
C LYS A 95 6.23 -4.37 9.14
N TYR A 96 5.68 -3.29 8.60
CA TYR A 96 4.38 -2.78 9.05
C TYR A 96 3.18 -3.35 8.29
N ARG A 97 3.34 -3.97 7.12
CA ARG A 97 2.19 -4.49 6.35
C ARG A 97 1.44 -5.63 7.04
N ARG A 98 2.09 -6.35 7.96
CA ARG A 98 1.48 -7.47 8.70
C ARG A 98 0.84 -7.02 10.02
N GLU A 99 1.10 -5.79 10.45
CA GLU A 99 0.58 -5.22 11.70
C GLU A 99 -0.87 -4.78 11.53
N LYS A 100 -1.79 -5.59 12.05
CA LYS A 100 -3.24 -5.38 11.87
C LYS A 100 -3.74 -4.06 12.43
N ASP A 101 -3.11 -3.58 13.50
CA ASP A 101 -3.47 -2.33 14.18
C ASP A 101 -3.14 -1.09 13.32
N LEU A 102 -2.18 -1.21 12.39
CA LEU A 102 -1.77 -0.12 11.49
C LEU A 102 -2.59 -0.09 10.18
N LEU A 103 -3.20 -1.20 9.75
CA LEU A 103 -3.97 -1.24 8.49
C LEU A 103 -5.20 -0.30 8.50
N GLY A 104 -5.68 0.07 9.68
CA GLY A 104 -6.76 1.05 9.88
C GLY A 104 -6.32 2.51 9.82
N ARG A 105 -5.03 2.77 9.98
CA ARG A 105 -4.46 4.10 10.19
C ARG A 105 -4.33 4.89 8.88
N PRO A 106 -4.89 6.11 8.78
CA PRO A 106 -4.63 7.00 7.65
C PRO A 106 -3.15 7.18 7.32
N SER A 107 -2.27 7.37 8.32
CA SER A 107 -0.82 7.51 8.07
C SER A 107 -0.24 6.34 7.29
N PHE A 108 -0.58 5.10 7.69
CA PHE A 108 -0.09 3.90 7.03
C PHE A 108 -0.59 3.82 5.58
N ARG A 109 -1.89 4.07 5.37
CA ARG A 109 -2.52 3.96 4.04
C ARG A 109 -1.95 4.97 3.06
N ASP A 110 -1.76 6.22 3.50
CA ASP A 110 -1.26 7.30 2.67
C ASP A 110 0.22 7.08 2.31
N VAL A 111 1.05 6.66 3.27
CA VAL A 111 2.46 6.30 3.00
C VAL A 111 2.54 5.11 2.04
N TYR A 112 1.77 4.06 2.28
CA TYR A 112 1.77 2.88 1.43
C TYR A 112 1.32 3.20 -0.01
N SER A 113 0.32 4.07 -0.18
CA SER A 113 -0.11 4.58 -1.50
C SER A 113 1.03 5.29 -2.23
N ALA A 114 1.65 6.28 -1.56
CA ALA A 114 2.72 7.07 -2.12
C ALA A 114 3.95 6.21 -2.48
N LEU A 115 4.36 5.27 -1.60
CA LEU A 115 5.46 4.35 -1.85
C LEU A 115 5.21 3.48 -3.09
N ASN A 116 3.97 3.00 -3.29
CA ASN A 116 3.61 2.26 -4.50
C ASN A 116 3.64 3.13 -5.76
N ALA A 117 3.21 4.39 -5.66
CA ALA A 117 3.26 5.33 -6.78
C ALA A 117 4.70 5.64 -7.21
N VAL A 118 5.60 5.85 -6.23
CA VAL A 118 7.03 6.11 -6.46
C VAL A 118 7.74 4.86 -6.99
N SER A 119 7.54 3.71 -6.33
CA SER A 119 8.16 2.44 -6.73
C SER A 119 7.73 2.04 -8.13
N GLY A 120 6.42 2.12 -8.43
CA GLY A 120 5.90 1.81 -9.77
C GLY A 120 6.55 2.66 -10.85
N HIS A 121 6.72 3.97 -10.60
CA HIS A 121 7.40 4.85 -11.55
C HIS A 121 8.84 4.42 -11.81
N TYR A 122 9.65 4.25 -10.77
CA TYR A 122 11.04 3.90 -10.95
C TYR A 122 11.26 2.44 -11.41
N ILE A 123 10.28 1.54 -11.27
CA ILE A 123 10.34 0.20 -11.86
C ILE A 123 10.12 0.31 -13.37
N SER A 124 9.14 1.10 -13.81
CA SER A 124 8.80 1.22 -15.23
C SER A 124 9.75 2.08 -16.04
N PHE A 125 10.28 3.16 -15.45
CA PHE A 125 11.04 4.18 -16.19
C PHE A 125 12.53 4.24 -15.81
N GLY A 126 12.96 3.54 -14.76
CA GLY A 126 14.32 3.58 -14.25
C GLY A 126 14.57 4.71 -13.23
N PRO A 127 15.70 4.67 -12.49
CA PRO A 127 15.92 5.50 -11.30
C PRO A 127 16.19 6.98 -11.60
N THR A 128 16.64 7.32 -12.80
CA THR A 128 16.93 8.71 -13.20
C THR A 128 15.74 9.38 -13.90
N ALA A 129 14.65 8.66 -14.14
CA ALA A 129 13.49 9.19 -14.83
C ALA A 129 12.70 10.15 -13.93
N PRO A 130 12.47 11.40 -14.35
CA PRO A 130 11.74 12.37 -13.55
C PRO A 130 10.27 11.96 -13.37
N ILE A 131 9.75 12.10 -12.15
CA ILE A 131 8.33 11.85 -11.86
C ILE A 131 7.49 12.98 -12.50
N PRO A 132 6.41 12.66 -13.23
CA PRO A 132 5.53 13.69 -13.81
C PRO A 132 5.00 14.66 -12.75
N ALA A 133 5.00 15.96 -13.04
CA ALA A 133 4.72 17.03 -12.07
C ALA A 133 3.40 16.83 -11.30
N LYS A 134 2.32 16.46 -12.00
CA LYS A 134 1.01 16.18 -11.38
C LYS A 134 1.07 15.00 -10.41
N ARG A 135 1.82 13.94 -10.76
CA ARG A 135 2.00 12.77 -9.89
C ARG A 135 2.87 13.13 -8.68
N LYS A 136 3.95 13.88 -8.88
CA LYS A 136 4.83 14.39 -7.81
C LYS A 136 4.04 15.23 -6.80
N ALA A 137 3.19 16.15 -7.27
CA ALA A 137 2.36 16.99 -6.41
C ALA A 137 1.42 16.15 -5.53
N ARG A 138 0.75 15.14 -6.12
CA ARG A 138 -0.09 14.21 -5.36
C ARG A 138 0.69 13.40 -4.32
N ILE A 139 1.88 12.91 -4.66
CA ILE A 139 2.75 12.19 -3.72
C ILE A 139 3.11 13.08 -2.54
N LEU A 140 3.50 14.34 -2.78
CA LEU A 140 3.83 15.29 -1.72
C LEU A 140 2.62 15.60 -0.83
N GLU A 141 1.42 15.74 -1.39
CA GLU A 141 0.18 15.92 -0.63
C GLU A 141 -0.15 14.71 0.25
N GLU A 142 0.05 13.49 -0.26
CA GLU A 142 -0.10 12.24 0.51
C GLU A 142 0.92 12.18 1.66
N MET A 143 2.17 12.59 1.43
CA MET A 143 3.18 12.68 2.49
C MET A 143 2.82 13.68 3.59
N ASP A 144 2.31 14.86 3.21
CA ASP A 144 1.91 15.88 4.18
C ASP A 144 0.68 15.45 4.98
N THR A 145 -0.26 14.76 4.35
CA THR A 145 -1.45 14.22 5.01
C THR A 145 -1.07 13.09 5.97
N ALA A 146 -0.17 12.20 5.52
CA ALA A 146 0.36 11.12 6.34
C ALA A 146 1.10 11.63 7.58
N GLU A 147 2.00 12.61 7.42
CA GLU A 147 2.75 13.19 8.53
C GLU A 147 1.82 13.85 9.57
N LYS A 148 0.81 14.61 9.10
CA LYS A 148 -0.20 15.19 10.00
C LYS A 148 -1.04 14.13 10.70
N ALA A 149 -1.31 12.99 10.07
CA ALA A 149 -2.01 11.86 10.71
C ALA A 149 -1.11 11.19 11.76
N LEU A 150 0.16 10.97 11.42
CA LEU A 150 1.18 10.35 12.26
C LEU A 150 1.40 11.12 13.56
N LEU A 151 1.53 12.45 13.48
CA LEU A 151 1.66 13.33 14.66
C LEU A 151 0.45 13.28 15.61
N ARG A 152 -0.69 12.77 15.14
CA ARG A 152 -1.91 12.57 15.95
C ARG A 152 -2.09 11.12 16.40
N GLY A 153 -1.12 10.24 16.14
CA GLY A 153 -1.22 8.80 16.41
C GLY A 153 -2.25 8.09 15.53
N ARG A 154 -2.52 8.62 14.32
CA ARG A 154 -3.56 8.12 13.42
C ARG A 154 -3.00 7.60 12.12
#